data_AF-A0A926GXG6-F1
#
_entry.id   AF-A0A926GXG6-F1
#
_cell.length_a   1.000
_cell.length_b   1.000
_cell.length_c   1.000
_cell.angle_alpha   90.00
_cell.angle_beta   90.00
_cell.angle_gamma   90.00
#
_symmetry.space_group_name_H-M   'P 1'
#
loop_
_entity.id
_entity.type
_entity.pdbx_description
1 polymer ?
#
loop_
_entity_poly.entity_id
_entity_poly.type
_entity_poly.pdbx_seq_one_letter_code
_entity_poly.pdbx_strand_id
1 'polypeptide(L)' 'MALAEATTPTVPLHGDAPAAYRRPFEDVLTNLSTDARTGLTDAEAASRLTRNGRNELAAKAPVPAWRR' A
#
# COMPACT_ATOMS: atom_id res chain seq x y z
N MET A 1 20.09 -28.00 -16.32
CA MET A 1 20.44 -26.82 -15.51
C MET A 1 19.17 -25.99 -15.38
N ALA A 2 18.35 -26.26 -14.36
CA ALA A 2 17.07 -25.57 -14.16
C ALA A 2 17.31 -24.40 -13.19
N LEU A 3 17.03 -23.18 -13.62
CA LEU A 3 17.04 -22.02 -12.75
C LEU A 3 15.82 -22.12 -11.83
N ALA A 4 16.06 -22.20 -10.53
CA ALA A 4 15.03 -22.18 -9.51
C ALA A 4 14.25 -20.87 -9.60
N GLU A 5 12.97 -20.95 -9.97
CA GLU A 5 12.05 -19.85 -9.85
C GLU A 5 11.93 -19.49 -8.37
N ALA A 6 12.27 -18.24 -8.04
CA ALA A 6 12.15 -17.73 -6.68
C ALA A 6 10.69 -17.81 -6.25
N THR A 7 10.37 -18.75 -5.36
CA THR A 7 9.09 -18.84 -4.65
C THR A 7 8.87 -17.53 -3.90
N THR A 8 8.14 -16.62 -4.53
CA THR A 8 7.64 -15.42 -3.86
C THR A 8 6.58 -15.89 -2.88
N PRO A 9 6.63 -15.53 -1.59
CA PRO A 9 5.59 -15.93 -0.64
C PRO A 9 4.28 -15.26 -1.05
N THR A 10 3.37 -16.06 -1.62
CA THR A 10 1.99 -15.67 -1.92
C THR A 10 1.28 -15.41 -0.59
N VAL A 11 1.22 -14.15 -0.18
CA VAL A 11 0.34 -13.69 0.90
C VAL A 11 -1.09 -14.07 0.50
N PRO A 12 -1.88 -14.73 1.37
CA PRO A 12 -3.24 -15.13 1.03
C PRO A 12 -4.05 -13.90 0.65
N LEU A 13 -4.57 -13.91 -0.58
CA LEU A 13 -5.39 -12.83 -1.13
C LEU A 13 -6.66 -12.73 -0.27
N HIS A 14 -7.00 -11.51 0.12
CA HIS A 14 -8.15 -11.21 0.96
C HIS A 14 -9.46 -11.59 0.25
N GLY A 15 -10.01 -12.78 0.55
CA GLY A 15 -11.34 -13.24 0.11
C GLY A 15 -11.54 -13.31 -1.41
N ASP A 16 -12.70 -13.78 -1.86
CA ASP A 16 -13.09 -13.87 -3.28
C ASP A 16 -13.10 -12.51 -4.05
N ALA A 17 -12.65 -11.43 -3.43
CA ALA A 17 -12.58 -10.13 -4.08
C ALA A 17 -11.44 -10.11 -5.11
N PRO A 18 -11.66 -9.52 -6.30
CA PRO A 18 -10.59 -9.36 -7.28
C PRO A 18 -9.44 -8.54 -6.67
N ALA A 19 -8.21 -8.92 -7.06
CA ALA A 19 -7.00 -8.17 -6.70
C ALA A 19 -7.20 -6.67 -7.01
N ALA A 20 -6.63 -5.78 -6.18
CA ALA A 20 -6.94 -4.35 -6.24
C ALA A 20 -6.78 -3.72 -7.64
N TYR A 21 -5.77 -4.15 -8.42
CA TYR A 21 -5.51 -3.69 -9.78
C TYR A 21 -6.51 -4.21 -10.84
N ARG A 22 -7.37 -5.16 -10.49
CA ARG A 22 -8.41 -5.75 -11.36
C ARG A 22 -9.80 -5.19 -11.06
N ARG A 23 -9.93 -4.26 -10.11
CA ARG A 23 -11.22 -3.69 -9.74
C ARG A 23 -11.73 -2.74 -10.83
N PRO A 24 -13.05 -2.69 -11.06
CA PRO A 24 -13.67 -1.67 -11.91
C PRO A 24 -13.29 -0.26 -11.47
N PHE A 25 -13.19 0.66 -12.42
CA PHE A 25 -12.83 2.06 -12.18
C PHE A 25 -13.75 2.74 -11.15
N GLU A 26 -15.06 2.58 -11.30
CA GLU A 26 -16.05 3.18 -10.40
C GLU A 26 -15.93 2.68 -8.96
N ASP A 27 -15.63 1.39 -8.79
CA ASP A 27 -15.40 0.79 -7.48
C ASP A 27 -14.14 1.37 -6.84
N VAL A 28 -13.08 1.60 -7.62
CA VAL A 28 -11.84 2.21 -7.11
C VAL A 28 -12.10 3.64 -6.65
N LEU A 29 -12.78 4.46 -7.45
CA LEU A 29 -13.11 5.84 -7.08
C LEU A 29 -13.98 5.91 -5.83
N THR A 30 -15.02 5.07 -5.75
CA THR A 30 -15.94 5.01 -4.61
C THR A 30 -15.20 4.61 -3.35
N ASN A 31 -14.43 3.52 -3.41
CA ASN A 31 -13.68 3.00 -2.26
C ASN A 31 -12.58 3.96 -1.78
N LEU A 32 -11.95 4.69 -2.70
CA LEU A 32 -10.91 5.67 -2.36
C LEU A 32 -11.47 7.06 -2.03
N SER A 33 -12.78 7.28 -2.23
CA SER A 33 -13.48 8.54 -2.00
C SER A 33 -12.68 9.72 -2.55
N THR A 34 -12.42 9.71 -3.86
CA THR A 34 -11.63 10.72 -4.57
C THR A 34 -12.38 11.17 -5.82
N ASP A 35 -12.18 12.42 -6.23
CA ASP A 35 -12.65 12.88 -7.52
C ASP A 35 -11.75 12.35 -8.64
N ALA A 36 -12.36 11.95 -9.76
CA ALA A 36 -11.66 11.37 -10.90
C ALA A 36 -10.82 12.38 -11.71
N ARG A 37 -11.19 13.65 -11.65
CA ARG A 37 -10.62 14.73 -12.48
C ARG A 37 -9.69 15.63 -11.68
N THR A 38 -10.11 15.99 -10.47
CA THR A 38 -9.40 16.93 -9.61
C THR A 38 -8.65 16.25 -8.47
N GLY A 39 -8.94 14.97 -8.20
CA GLY A 39 -8.27 14.19 -7.16
C GLY A 39 -8.77 14.54 -5.77
N LEU A 40 -7.84 14.70 -4.83
CA LEU A 40 -8.12 15.10 -3.46
C LEU A 40 -7.91 16.60 -3.29
N THR A 41 -8.73 17.22 -2.45
CA THR A 41 -8.44 18.55 -1.92
C THR A 41 -7.28 18.50 -0.92
N ASP A 42 -6.66 19.64 -0.67
CA ASP A 42 -5.57 19.76 0.32
C ASP A 42 -6.02 19.31 1.72
N ALA A 43 -7.26 19.62 2.10
CA ALA A 43 -7.84 19.23 3.38
C ALA A 43 -7.98 17.70 3.50
N GLU A 44 -8.44 17.03 2.43
CA GLU A 44 -8.56 15.57 2.41
C GLU A 44 -7.18 14.89 2.42
N ALA A 45 -6.22 15.42 1.66
CA ALA A 45 -4.85 14.94 1.65
C ALA A 45 -4.21 15.05 3.05
N ALA A 46 -4.36 16.21 3.72
CA ALA A 46 -3.85 16.42 5.08
C ALA A 46 -4.53 15.51 6.11
N SER A 47 -5.85 15.29 5.99
CA SER A 47 -6.60 14.35 6.82
C SER A 47 -6.07 12.92 6.68
N ARG A 48 -5.80 12.47 5.45
CA ARG A 48 -5.23 11.15 5.17
C ARG A 48 -3.80 11.02 5.70
N LEU A 49 -2.97 12.04 5.52
CA LEU A 49 -1.60 12.06 6.04
C LEU A 49 -1.58 11.92 7.56
N THR A 50 -2.46 12.66 8.26
CA THR A 50 -2.59 12.56 9.72
C THR A 50 -3.03 11.18 10.16
N ARG A 51 -3.99 10.57 9.44
CA ARG A 51 -4.54 9.25 9.78
C ARG A 51 -3.55 8.10 9.53
N ASN A 52 -2.86 8.12 8.40
CA ASN A 52 -2.10 6.97 7.91
C ASN A 52 -0.59 7.12 8.15
N GLY A 53 -0.13 8.34 8.45
CA GLY A 53 1.28 8.67 8.48
C GLY A 53 1.87 8.85 7.08
N ARG A 54 3.18 9.11 7.03
CA ARG A 54 3.92 9.30 5.79
C ARG A 54 4.04 7.96 5.06
N ASN A 55 3.92 7.98 3.74
CA ASN A 55 4.17 6.81 2.90
C ASN A 55 5.67 6.57 2.74
N GLU A 56 6.31 6.20 3.83
CA GLU A 56 7.73 5.90 3.91
C GLU A 56 7.95 4.63 4.74
N LEU A 57 8.96 3.86 4.36
CA LEU A 57 9.34 2.68 5.13
C LEU A 57 10.04 3.13 6.41
N ALA A 58 9.63 2.55 7.54
CA ALA A 58 10.32 2.77 8.80
C ALA A 58 11.79 2.35 8.67
N ALA A 59 12.70 3.22 9.12
CA ALA A 59 14.12 2.89 9.16
C ALA A 59 14.34 1.69 10.08
N LYS A 60 15.25 0.79 9.68
CA LYS A 60 15.67 -0.30 10.55
C LYS A 60 16.28 0.29 11.82
N ALA A 61 15.84 -0.21 12.98
CA ALA A 61 16.44 0.20 14.25
C ALA A 61 17.95 -0.05 14.23
N PRO A 62 18.78 0.92 14.64
CA PRO A 62 20.22 0.72 14.71
C PRO A 62 20.55 -0.40 15.70
N VAL A 63 21.61 -1.16 15.41
CA VAL A 63 22.11 -2.13 16.38
C VAL A 63 22.69 -1.36 17.57
N PRO A 64 22.22 -1.59 18.81
CA PRO A 64 22.76 -0.92 19.99
C PRO A 64 24.28 -1.12 20.10
N ALA A 65 25.01 -0.08 20.53
CA ALA A 65 26.47 -0.09 20.55
C ALA A 65 27.08 -1.24 21.37
N TRP A 66 26.43 -1.66 22.46
CA TRP A 66 26.90 -2.76 23.31
C TRP A 66 26.79 -4.15 22.66
N ARG A 67 26.07 -4.28 21.54
CA ARG A 67 25.96 -5.52 20.75
C ARG A 67 26.93 -5.57 19.56
N ARG A 68 27.73 -4.52 19.35
CA ARG A 68 28.68 -4.44 18.23
C ARG A 68 30.07 -4.87 18.66
#